data_AF-A0A6A1UPB8-F1
#
_entry.id   AF-A0A6A1UPB8-F1
#
_cell.length_a   1.000
_cell.length_b   1.000
_cell.length_c   1.000
_cell.angle_alpha   90.00
_cell.angle_beta   90.00
_cell.angle_gamma   90.00
#
_symmetry.space_group_name_H-M   'P 1'
#
loop_
_entity.id
_entity.type
_entity.pdbx_description
1 polymer ?
#
loop_
_entity_poly.entity_id
_entity_poly.type
_entity_poly.pdbx_seq_one_letter_code
_entity_poly.pdbx_strand_id
1 'polypeptide(L)'
;MASWLAAGIDWEGVLSFDMSKEVFLITPLPDEAAIRHESRTNWKNFFVLKELVAMAIYIREEGPFELDIWLLLEYGVKESWTKLVTVGPNLTGFIQTWDMGRMTQSSLTNLMGSWSCMTLLPKK
;
A
#
# COMPACT_ATOMS: atom_id res chain seq x y z
N MET A 1 -7.47 -4.26 -16.11
CA MET A 1 -7.78 -5.22 -15.02
C MET A 1 -8.53 -4.46 -13.94
N ALA A 2 -9.53 -5.07 -13.30
CA ALA A 2 -10.18 -4.50 -12.12
C ALA A 2 -9.70 -5.26 -10.88
N SER A 3 -9.32 -4.57 -9.82
CA SER A 3 -8.73 -5.19 -8.63
C SER A 3 -9.26 -4.56 -7.36
N TRP A 4 -9.50 -5.39 -6.35
CA TRP A 4 -10.00 -4.99 -5.04
C TRP A 4 -9.23 -5.72 -3.94
N LEU A 5 -9.06 -5.04 -2.81
CA LEU A 5 -8.69 -5.74 -1.59
C LEU A 5 -9.89 -6.58 -1.15
N ALA A 6 -9.63 -7.84 -0.86
CA ALA A 6 -10.63 -8.76 -0.34
C ALA A 6 -10.09 -9.44 0.91
N ALA A 7 -10.94 -9.54 1.91
CA ALA A 7 -10.65 -10.20 3.17
C ALA A 7 -11.83 -11.08 3.56
N GLY A 8 -11.54 -12.33 3.91
CA GLY A 8 -12.46 -13.24 4.59
C GLY A 8 -11.97 -13.56 6.00
N ILE A 9 -12.59 -14.55 6.64
CA ILE A 9 -12.27 -14.93 8.03
C ILE A 9 -10.81 -15.40 8.15
N ASP A 10 -10.33 -16.18 7.17
CA ASP A 10 -9.00 -16.80 7.20
C ASP A 10 -8.09 -16.34 6.05
N TRP A 11 -8.47 -15.29 5.31
CA TRP A 11 -7.70 -14.85 4.15
C TRP A 11 -7.76 -13.35 3.92
N GLU A 12 -6.66 -12.79 3.43
CA GLU A 12 -6.56 -11.42 2.93
C GLU A 12 -5.74 -11.45 1.64
N GLY A 13 -6.15 -10.72 0.62
CA GLY A 13 -5.44 -10.70 -0.66
C GLY A 13 -6.08 -9.77 -1.70
N VAL A 14 -5.50 -9.76 -2.90
CA VAL A 14 -6.01 -8.97 -4.02
C VAL A 14 -6.86 -9.87 -4.92
N LEU A 15 -8.16 -9.60 -4.95
CA LEU A 15 -9.07 -10.19 -5.94
C LEU A 15 -9.03 -9.33 -7.20
N SER A 16 -8.74 -9.95 -8.34
CA SER A 16 -8.70 -9.26 -9.63
C SER A 16 -9.60 -9.94 -10.65
N PHE A 17 -10.20 -9.16 -11.53
CA PHE A 17 -10.96 -9.62 -12.67
C PHE A 17 -10.27 -9.18 -13.97
N ASP A 18 -9.85 -10.16 -14.75
CA ASP A 18 -9.32 -9.96 -16.09
C ASP A 18 -10.49 -9.93 -17.09
N MET A 19 -10.85 -8.75 -17.56
CA MET A 19 -11.94 -8.57 -18.54
C MET A 19 -11.63 -9.15 -19.92
N SER A 20 -10.36 -9.37 -20.27
CA SER A 20 -9.97 -9.94 -21.58
C SER A 20 -10.20 -11.44 -21.60
N LYS A 21 -9.90 -12.10 -20.47
CA LYS A 21 -10.03 -13.55 -20.30
C LYS A 21 -11.31 -13.97 -19.58
N GLU A 22 -12.04 -13.01 -19.03
CA GLU A 22 -13.22 -13.20 -18.18
C GLU A 22 -12.98 -14.12 -16.98
N VAL A 23 -11.80 -14.01 -16.34
CA VAL A 23 -11.41 -14.84 -15.19
C VAL A 23 -11.18 -14.01 -13.93
N PHE A 24 -11.49 -14.60 -12.78
CA PHE A 24 -11.09 -14.09 -11.48
C PHE A 24 -9.73 -14.68 -11.06
N LEU A 25 -8.86 -13.81 -10.56
CA LEU A 25 -7.55 -14.14 -10.04
C LEU A 25 -7.48 -13.73 -8.58
N ILE A 26 -7.04 -14.63 -7.72
CA ILE A 26 -6.79 -14.33 -6.31
C ILE A 26 -5.27 -14.29 -6.16
N THR A 27 -4.77 -13.14 -5.72
CA THR A 27 -3.35 -12.97 -5.40
C THR A 27 -3.21 -12.93 -3.88
N PRO A 28 -2.58 -13.94 -3.26
CA PRO A 28 -2.24 -13.87 -1.84
C PRO A 28 -1.31 -12.68 -1.55
N LEU A 29 -1.33 -12.20 -0.32
CA LEU A 29 -0.32 -11.26 0.14
C LEU A 29 1.08 -11.91 0.16
N PRO A 30 2.16 -11.12 0.07
CA PRO A 30 3.50 -11.66 0.24
C PRO A 30 3.66 -12.30 1.62
N ASP A 31 4.58 -13.26 1.72
CA ASP A 31 4.82 -13.99 2.96
C ASP A 31 5.09 -13.05 4.13
N GLU A 32 4.58 -13.42 5.31
CA GLU A 32 4.82 -12.70 6.54
C GLU A 32 6.33 -12.56 6.80
N ALA A 33 7.13 -13.60 6.53
CA ALA A 33 8.58 -13.53 6.64
C ALA A 33 9.25 -12.51 5.68
N ALA A 34 8.60 -12.18 4.55
CA ALA A 34 9.08 -11.15 3.63
C ALA A 34 8.70 -9.73 4.11
N ILE A 35 7.62 -9.63 4.88
CA ILE A 35 7.19 -8.40 5.54
C ILE A 35 7.88 -8.37 6.91
N ARG A 36 9.03 -7.68 7.01
CA ARG A 36 9.93 -7.63 8.18
C ARG A 36 9.29 -7.50 9.57
N HIS A 37 8.02 -7.11 9.68
CA HIS A 37 7.37 -6.78 10.94
C HIS A 37 6.00 -7.48 11.01
N GLU A 38 5.96 -8.58 11.74
CA GLU A 38 4.80 -9.44 11.96
C GLU A 38 3.88 -8.88 13.06
N SER A 39 3.34 -7.67 12.86
CA SER A 39 2.25 -7.21 13.72
C SER A 39 0.94 -7.25 12.96
N ARG A 40 -0.06 -7.96 13.51
CA ARG A 40 -1.48 -7.87 13.08
C ARG A 40 -2.03 -6.44 13.14
N THR A 41 -1.26 -5.51 13.73
CA THR A 41 -1.55 -4.09 13.83
C THR A 41 -0.96 -3.23 12.71
N ASN A 42 -0.19 -3.81 11.78
CA ASN A 42 0.36 -3.06 10.64
C ASN A 42 -0.76 -2.73 9.65
N TRP A 43 -0.98 -1.44 9.43
CA TRP A 43 -1.98 -0.97 8.48
C TRP A 43 -1.46 -1.14 7.05
N LYS A 44 -2.26 -1.82 6.22
CA LYS A 44 -2.01 -2.00 4.78
C LYS A 44 -2.93 -1.08 4.00
N ASN A 45 -2.36 -0.27 3.12
CA ASN A 45 -3.11 0.55 2.17
C ASN A 45 -2.78 0.12 0.75
N PHE A 46 -3.82 -0.13 -0.05
CA PHE A 46 -3.67 -0.47 -1.46
C PHE A 46 -3.96 0.75 -2.32
N PHE A 47 -3.16 0.95 -3.36
CA PHE A 47 -3.29 2.06 -4.29
C PHE A 47 -2.75 1.65 -5.66
N VAL A 48 -2.98 2.48 -6.68
CA VAL A 48 -2.44 2.24 -8.01
C VAL A 48 -1.16 3.06 -8.16
N LEU A 49 -0.06 2.42 -8.55
CA LEU A 49 1.21 3.07 -8.86
C LEU A 49 1.72 2.55 -10.20
N LYS A 50 1.93 3.45 -11.16
CA LYS A 50 2.35 3.10 -12.53
C LYS A 50 1.47 2.01 -13.16
N GLU A 51 0.15 2.16 -13.00
CA GLU A 51 -0.87 1.22 -13.52
C GLU A 51 -0.85 -0.18 -12.89
N LEU A 52 -0.03 -0.38 -11.84
CA LEU A 52 0.04 -1.63 -11.07
C LEU A 52 -0.62 -1.46 -9.70
N VAL A 53 -1.09 -2.58 -9.15
CA VAL A 53 -1.51 -2.62 -7.75
C VAL A 53 -0.26 -2.46 -6.87
N ALA A 54 -0.31 -1.49 -5.97
CA ALA A 54 0.69 -1.22 -4.97
C ALA A 54 0.10 -1.42 -3.57
N MET A 55 0.94 -1.85 -2.64
CA MET A 55 0.61 -1.99 -1.23
C MET A 55 1.63 -1.22 -0.39
N ALA A 56 1.15 -0.31 0.45
CA ALA A 56 1.92 0.36 1.47
C ALA A 56 1.67 -0.32 2.82
N ILE A 57 2.73 -0.77 3.48
CA ILE A 57 2.68 -1.38 4.80
C ILE A 57 3.26 -0.39 5.80
N TYR A 58 2.43 0.06 6.74
CA TYR A 58 2.86 0.90 7.84
C TYR A 58 3.50 0.05 8.94
N ILE A 59 4.75 0.34 9.27
CA ILE A 59 5.51 -0.35 10.30
C ILE A 59 5.55 0.56 11.54
N ARG A 60 4.90 0.12 12.61
CA ARG A 60 4.85 0.84 13.89
C ARG A 60 5.66 0.07 14.93
N GLU A 61 6.95 0.36 14.99
CA GLU A 61 7.82 -0.11 16.08
C GLU A 61 8.00 0.98 17.15
N GLU A 62 8.64 0.65 18.27
CA GLU A 62 9.15 1.64 19.25
C GLU A 62 10.23 2.56 18.63
N GLY A 63 10.60 2.33 17.37
CA GLY A 63 11.54 3.10 16.57
C GLY A 63 10.90 4.13 15.62
N PRO A 64 11.72 4.71 14.72
CA PRO A 64 11.25 5.70 13.75
C PRO A 64 10.22 5.14 12.76
N PHE A 65 9.38 6.03 12.24
CA PHE A 65 8.36 5.71 11.23
C PHE A 65 9.00 5.10 9.98
N GLU A 66 8.49 3.93 9.56
CA GLU A 66 8.85 3.29 8.30
C GLU A 66 7.60 2.88 7.50
N LEU A 67 7.70 3.00 6.19
CA LEU A 67 6.66 2.64 5.23
C LEU A 67 7.27 1.80 4.11
N ASP A 68 6.85 0.55 4.01
CA ASP A 68 7.25 -0.34 2.92
C ASP A 68 6.27 -0.24 1.76
N ILE A 69 6.76 0.05 0.56
CA ILE A 69 5.96 0.06 -0.67
C ILE A 69 6.30 -1.18 -1.50
N TRP A 70 5.26 -1.95 -1.81
CA TRP A 70 5.31 -3.16 -2.63
C TRP A 70 4.49 -2.96 -3.90
N LEU A 71 4.92 -3.60 -4.99
CA LEU A 71 4.23 -3.64 -6.27
C LEU A 71 3.87 -5.07 -6.63
N LEU A 72 2.65 -5.28 -7.12
CA LEU A 72 2.23 -6.54 -7.71
C LEU A 72 2.53 -6.52 -9.21
N LEU A 73 3.50 -7.33 -9.64
CA LEU A 73 3.93 -7.38 -11.05
C LEU A 73 3.10 -8.35 -11.89
N GLU A 74 2.61 -9.45 -11.29
CA GLU A 74 1.81 -10.46 -11.97
C GLU A 74 0.62 -10.91 -11.13
N TYR A 75 -0.59 -10.74 -11.67
CA TYR A 75 -1.82 -11.05 -10.96
C TYR A 75 -2.02 -12.56 -10.84
N GLY A 76 -2.42 -13.01 -9.65
CA GLY A 76 -2.58 -14.42 -9.32
C GLY A 76 -1.29 -15.12 -8.88
N VAL A 77 -0.14 -14.41 -8.93
CA VAL A 77 1.17 -14.96 -8.54
C VAL A 77 1.66 -14.24 -7.30
N LYS A 78 1.69 -14.95 -6.17
CA LYS A 78 2.11 -14.41 -4.86
C LYS A 78 3.55 -13.90 -4.89
N GLU A 79 4.44 -14.63 -5.54
CA GLU A 79 5.88 -14.33 -5.59
C GLU A 79 6.20 -13.11 -6.46
N SER A 80 5.21 -12.59 -7.20
CA SER A 80 5.39 -11.39 -8.03
C SER A 80 5.30 -10.09 -7.24
N TRP A 81 4.88 -10.15 -5.96
CA TRP A 81 5.00 -9.03 -5.04
C TRP A 81 6.46 -8.64 -4.88
N THR A 82 6.81 -7.45 -5.36
CA THR A 82 8.17 -6.92 -5.34
C THR A 82 8.22 -5.68 -4.47
N LYS A 83 9.09 -5.69 -3.46
CA LYS A 83 9.34 -4.51 -2.63
C LYS A 83 10.06 -3.45 -3.46
N LEU A 84 9.40 -2.31 -3.66
CA LEU A 84 9.95 -1.20 -4.43
C LEU A 84 10.90 -0.36 -3.58
N VAL A 85 10.47 0.04 -2.38
CA VAL A 85 11.24 0.93 -1.52
C VAL A 85 10.76 0.84 -0.07
N THR A 86 11.69 1.03 0.88
CA THR A 86 11.37 1.40 2.26
C THR A 86 11.55 2.89 2.42
N VAL A 87 10.49 3.59 2.77
CA VAL A 87 10.52 5.00 3.12
C VAL A 87 10.73 5.09 4.64
N GLY A 88 11.88 5.61 5.04
CA GLY A 88 12.37 5.51 6.42
C GLY A 88 12.45 6.83 7.23
N PRO A 89 13.24 6.82 8.33
CA PRO A 89 13.16 7.76 9.45
C PRO A 89 13.31 9.23 9.15
N ASN A 90 13.94 9.62 8.04
CA ASN A 90 14.18 11.03 7.72
C ASN A 90 12.90 11.81 7.34
N LEU A 91 11.75 11.14 7.27
CA LEU A 91 10.43 11.78 7.22
C LEU A 91 9.82 12.04 8.60
N THR A 92 10.41 11.55 9.70
CA THR A 92 9.88 11.74 11.07
C THR A 92 9.74 13.22 11.44
N GLY A 93 10.64 14.10 11.00
CA GLY A 93 10.49 15.55 11.21
C GLY A 93 9.25 16.14 10.49
N PHE A 94 8.84 15.56 9.36
CA PHE A 94 7.65 15.97 8.61
C PHE A 94 6.36 15.37 9.17
N ILE A 95 6.41 14.27 9.92
CA ILE A 95 5.21 13.56 10.42
C ILE A 95 4.98 13.83 11.92
N GLN A 96 6.03 14.00 12.73
CA GLN A 96 5.90 14.33 14.16
C GLN A 96 5.38 15.75 14.41
N THR A 97 5.58 16.67 13.47
CA THR A 97 5.07 18.04 13.56
C THR A 97 3.55 18.13 13.39
N TRP A 98 2.91 17.11 12.83
CA TRP A 98 1.47 17.03 12.65
C TRP A 98 0.93 15.96 13.59
N ASP A 99 0.62 16.34 14.84
CA ASP A 99 -0.01 15.56 15.89
C ASP A 99 -1.07 14.55 15.35
N MET A 100 -0.62 13.37 14.91
CA MET A 100 -1.43 12.37 14.20
C MET A 100 -2.32 11.57 15.14
N GLY A 101 -2.31 11.87 16.45
CA GLY A 101 -3.25 11.30 17.42
C GLY A 101 -4.72 11.60 17.10
N ARG A 102 -5.01 12.47 16.12
CA ARG A 102 -6.37 12.93 15.77
C ARG A 102 -6.74 12.83 14.28
N MET A 103 -5.95 12.20 13.41
CA MET A 103 -6.36 12.10 12.01
C MET A 103 -7.30 10.91 11.78
N THR A 104 -8.57 11.21 11.55
CA THR A 104 -9.57 10.26 11.06
C THR A 104 -9.43 10.08 9.54
N GLN A 105 -9.99 8.97 9.02
CA GLN A 105 -9.90 8.48 7.63
C GLN A 105 -10.12 9.54 6.52
N SER A 106 -10.85 10.62 6.81
CA SER A 106 -11.09 11.73 5.88
C SER A 106 -9.87 12.63 5.65
N SER A 107 -8.92 12.68 6.58
CA SER A 107 -7.79 13.60 6.52
C SER A 107 -6.66 13.08 5.61
N LEU A 108 -6.50 11.75 5.52
CA LEU A 108 -5.46 11.11 4.69
C LEU A 108 -5.84 11.03 3.20
N THR A 109 -7.13 10.84 2.89
CA THR A 109 -7.63 10.86 1.50
C THR A 109 -7.48 12.24 0.87
N ASN A 110 -7.66 13.30 1.66
CA ASN A 110 -7.39 14.68 1.23
C ASN A 110 -5.90 14.94 1.00
N LEU A 111 -5.00 14.33 1.78
CA LEU A 111 -3.54 14.49 1.63
C LEU A 111 -3.01 13.75 0.40
N MET A 112 -3.46 12.52 0.16
CA MET A 112 -3.12 11.79 -1.07
C MET A 112 -3.79 12.38 -2.32
N GLY A 113 -5.02 12.89 -2.19
CA GLY A 113 -5.68 13.69 -3.24
C GLY A 113 -4.94 15.00 -3.56
N SER A 114 -4.39 15.67 -2.53
CA SER A 114 -3.56 16.86 -2.69
C SER A 114 -2.21 16.56 -3.36
N TRP A 115 -1.62 15.39 -3.12
CA TRP A 115 -0.39 14.96 -3.82
C TRP A 115 -0.63 14.61 -5.29
N SER A 116 -1.80 14.03 -5.63
CA SER A 116 -2.22 13.86 -7.02
C SER A 116 -2.44 15.20 -7.76
N CYS A 117 -2.69 16.29 -7.02
CA CYS A 117 -2.86 17.63 -7.59
C CYS A 117 -1.50 18.33 -7.82
N MET A 118 -0.49 18.06 -6.98
CA MET A 118 0.85 18.65 -7.13
C MET A 118 1.68 18.06 -8.28
N THR A 119 1.40 16.83 -8.73
CA THR A 119 2.05 16.23 -9.91
C THR A 119 1.48 16.72 -11.24
N LEU A 120 0.43 17.55 -11.23
CA LEU A 120 -0.23 18.10 -12.42
C LEU A 120 0.12 19.58 -12.71
N LEU A 121 1.12 20.16 -12.06
CA LEU A 121 1.63 21.47 -12.51
C LEU A 121 2.42 21.27 -13.82
N PRO A 122 1.98 21.83 -14.96
CA PRO A 122 2.79 21.80 -16.17
C PRO A 122 4.08 22.59 -15.89
N LYS A 123 5.22 21.94 -16.10
CA LYS A 123 6.50 22.65 -16.18
C LYS A 123 6.40 23.67 -17.30
N LYS A 124 6.46 24.95 -16.94
CA LYS A 124 6.67 26.06 -17.86
C LYS A 124 8.16 26.19 -18.18
#